data_AF-A0A814U004-F1
#
_entry.id   AF-A0A814U004-F1
#
_cell.length_a   1.000
_cell.length_b   1.000
_cell.length_c   1.000
_cell.angle_alpha   90.00
_cell.angle_beta   90.00
_cell.angle_gamma   90.00
#
_symmetry.space_group_name_H-M   'P 1'
#
loop_
_entity.id
_entity.type
_entity.pdbx_description
1 polymer ?
#
loop_
_entity_poly.entity_id
_entity_poly.type
_entity_poly.pdbx_seq_one_letter_code
_entity_poly.pdbx_strand_id
1 'polypeptide(L)'
;MKECEQLVKKLALIQQQCIRSTFPDIIERLKEEIQTKKKQLKDLPIPITSEMECLAKFNEMTNVYRESIYAKVQGNYKNELMSMIVNGGATVSPRSSTNDTGKNDERISYRLYKFQEKLQEKINICFSNFFTPEYNKLVLAYIEETAGITLPNFPSFQVIERLFTNEDYKLKEPCMNLVKETKEYMTQTLLSLFDRTFVVTNYPALIHRLRDVIVRDTELAEQKCLERVQDTLIMERHIFTLNHYYMNTVNSLKRKYEIDQQQNKANKKTATAPTPVSIGFKEPIPVPQPVPADICSLIDGVQFHFSDVSNESQAAVDIQIAMHAYCKVVKKRVIDQVSQLCYHFFVTNCALLMHITLSNQFKSTDLLVLMAESVEQTQKRNEIKASIKVFEEALNKGLEFL
;
A
#
# COMPACT_ATOMS: atom_id res chain seq x y z
N MET A 1 -0.55 55.90 -80.38
CA MET A 1 -0.35 56.24 -78.94
C MET A 1 -1.65 56.21 -78.13
N LYS A 2 -2.77 56.82 -78.57
CA LYS A 2 -4.04 56.83 -77.82
C LYS A 2 -4.66 55.44 -77.54
N GLU A 3 -4.47 54.46 -78.41
CA GLU A 3 -5.03 53.10 -78.24
C GLU A 3 -4.30 52.29 -77.15
N CYS A 4 -2.98 52.46 -77.00
CA CYS A 4 -2.23 51.83 -75.91
C CYS A 4 -2.63 52.39 -74.53
N GLU A 5 -2.91 53.68 -74.42
CA GLU A 5 -3.39 54.29 -73.18
C GLU A 5 -4.79 53.78 -72.78
N GLN A 6 -5.67 53.53 -73.75
CA GLN A 6 -6.98 52.95 -73.49
C GLN A 6 -6.88 51.49 -73.03
N LEU A 7 -5.94 50.72 -73.58
CA LEU A 7 -5.67 49.35 -73.14
C LEU A 7 -5.18 49.31 -71.69
N VAL A 8 -4.23 50.19 -71.32
CA VAL A 8 -3.72 50.32 -69.95
C VAL A 8 -4.84 50.70 -68.97
N LYS A 9 -5.74 51.62 -69.35
CA LYS A 9 -6.89 51.99 -68.50
C LYS A 9 -7.88 50.84 -68.32
N LYS A 10 -8.16 50.07 -69.38
CA LYS A 10 -9.02 48.87 -69.28
C LYS A 10 -8.40 47.78 -68.42
N LEU A 11 -7.10 47.53 -68.58
CA LEU A 11 -6.36 46.59 -67.73
C LEU A 11 -6.38 47.00 -66.26
N ALA A 12 -6.17 48.29 -65.97
CA ALA A 12 -6.24 48.82 -64.61
C ALA A 12 -7.64 48.67 -64.01
N LEU A 13 -8.71 48.93 -64.79
CA LEU A 13 -10.10 48.73 -64.35
C LEU A 13 -10.41 47.26 -64.06
N ILE A 14 -9.99 46.35 -64.94
CA ILE A 14 -10.18 44.91 -64.75
C ILE A 14 -9.41 44.43 -63.52
N GLN A 15 -8.16 44.87 -63.34
CA GLN A 15 -7.36 44.54 -62.15
C GLN A 15 -8.02 45.08 -60.88
N GLN A 16 -8.51 46.33 -60.88
CA GLN A 16 -9.20 46.92 -59.73
C GLN A 16 -10.48 46.15 -59.39
N GLN A 17 -11.22 45.70 -60.40
CA GLN A 17 -12.46 44.95 -60.22
C GLN A 17 -12.20 43.53 -59.71
N CYS A 18 -11.16 42.85 -60.22
CA CYS A 18 -10.69 41.57 -59.69
C CYS A 18 -10.16 41.67 -58.26
N ILE A 19 -9.42 42.73 -57.93
CA ILE A 19 -8.96 43.00 -56.56
C ILE A 19 -10.18 43.17 -55.66
N ARG A 20 -11.14 44.03 -56.02
CA ARG A 20 -12.36 44.25 -55.22
C ARG A 20 -13.20 42.99 -55.00
N SER A 21 -13.26 42.08 -55.96
CA SER A 21 -14.04 40.84 -55.81
C SER A 21 -13.33 39.78 -54.97
N THR A 22 -11.99 39.74 -54.98
CA THR A 22 -11.20 38.73 -54.24
C THR A 22 -10.77 39.21 -52.84
N PHE A 23 -10.78 40.51 -52.60
CA PHE A 23 -10.34 41.10 -51.33
C PHE A 23 -11.16 40.65 -50.10
N PRO A 24 -12.50 40.61 -50.16
CA PRO A 24 -13.31 40.17 -49.01
C PRO A 24 -12.99 38.73 -48.57
N ASP A 25 -12.84 37.82 -49.54
CA ASP A 25 -12.48 36.41 -49.27
C ASP A 25 -11.09 36.29 -48.62
N ILE A 26 -10.13 37.13 -49.04
CA ILE A 26 -8.79 37.17 -48.45
C ILE A 26 -8.84 37.67 -47.00
N ILE A 27 -9.66 38.69 -46.71
CA ILE A 27 -9.86 39.20 -45.35
C ILE A 27 -10.51 38.16 -44.45
N GLU A 28 -11.50 37.40 -44.95
CA GLU A 28 -12.16 36.35 -44.19
C GLU A 28 -11.18 35.22 -43.83
N ARG A 29 -10.38 34.73 -44.79
CA ARG A 29 -9.31 33.75 -44.52
C ARG A 29 -8.27 34.26 -43.53
N LEU A 30 -7.87 35.54 -43.63
CA LEU A 30 -6.96 36.16 -42.67
C LEU A 30 -7.54 36.14 -41.24
N LYS A 31 -8.84 36.43 -41.09
CA LYS A 31 -9.51 36.36 -39.78
C LYS A 31 -9.52 34.93 -39.23
N GLU A 32 -9.83 33.94 -40.07
CA GLU A 32 -9.81 32.53 -39.68
C GLU A 32 -8.41 32.05 -39.27
N GLU A 33 -7.37 32.42 -40.01
CA GLU A 33 -5.97 32.09 -39.68
C GLU A 33 -5.53 32.76 -38.38
N ILE A 34 -5.89 34.04 -38.16
CA ILE A 34 -5.63 34.74 -36.90
C ILE A 34 -6.32 34.02 -35.74
N GLN A 35 -7.59 33.61 -35.89
CA GLN A 35 -8.30 32.87 -34.84
C GLN A 35 -7.65 31.52 -34.55
N THR A 36 -7.26 30.79 -35.60
CA THR A 36 -6.60 29.48 -35.48
C THR A 36 -5.25 29.60 -34.78
N LYS A 37 -4.44 30.59 -35.14
CA LYS A 37 -3.15 30.85 -34.49
C LYS A 37 -3.32 31.38 -33.06
N LYS A 38 -4.34 32.18 -32.78
CA LYS A 38 -4.69 32.59 -31.41
C LYS A 38 -5.12 31.40 -30.56
N LYS A 39 -5.83 30.41 -31.13
CA LYS A 39 -6.17 29.16 -30.45
C LYS A 39 -4.91 28.33 -30.17
N GLN A 40 -4.04 28.14 -31.16
CA GLN A 40 -2.75 27.46 -30.98
C GLN A 40 -1.86 28.15 -29.93
N LEU A 41 -1.89 29.49 -29.84
CA LEU A 41 -1.17 30.24 -28.81
C LEU A 41 -1.76 30.05 -27.41
N LYS A 42 -3.09 29.86 -27.29
CA LYS A 42 -3.76 29.52 -26.03
C LYS A 42 -3.50 28.09 -25.58
N ASP A 43 -3.31 27.17 -26.53
CA ASP A 43 -3.01 25.77 -26.25
C ASP A 43 -1.55 25.58 -25.79
N LEU A 44 -0.66 26.53 -26.09
CA LEU A 44 0.70 26.55 -25.53
C LEU A 44 0.67 26.99 -24.05
N PRO A 45 1.46 26.36 -23.16
CA PRO A 45 1.53 26.73 -21.74
C PRO A 45 1.88 28.21 -21.57
N ILE A 46 1.50 28.88 -20.48
CA ILE A 46 1.85 30.30 -20.31
C ILE A 46 3.34 30.38 -19.96
N PRO A 47 4.14 31.25 -20.61
CA PRO A 47 5.55 31.39 -20.26
C PRO A 47 5.63 31.99 -18.87
N ILE A 48 6.18 31.23 -17.93
CA ILE A 48 6.34 31.70 -16.56
C ILE A 48 7.56 32.61 -16.52
N THR A 49 7.34 33.88 -16.18
CA THR A 49 8.39 34.92 -16.24
C THR A 49 8.82 35.41 -14.86
N SER A 50 8.07 35.05 -13.81
CA SER A 50 8.32 35.49 -12.44
C SER A 50 8.49 34.31 -11.49
N GLU A 51 9.40 34.46 -10.53
CA GLU A 51 9.60 33.49 -9.44
C GLU A 51 8.31 33.20 -8.67
N MET A 52 7.51 34.24 -8.42
CA MET A 52 6.25 34.09 -7.69
C MET A 52 5.21 33.27 -8.47
N GLU A 53 5.17 33.42 -9.79
CA GLU A 53 4.28 32.64 -10.66
C GLU A 53 4.72 31.17 -10.73
N CYS A 54 6.02 30.90 -10.80
CA CYS A 54 6.59 29.55 -10.74
C CYS A 54 6.20 28.85 -9.45
N LEU A 55 6.42 29.51 -8.31
CA LEU A 55 6.10 28.97 -6.99
C LEU A 55 4.59 28.72 -6.84
N ALA A 56 3.75 29.67 -7.28
CA ALA A 56 2.30 29.52 -7.23
C ALA A 56 1.83 28.32 -8.07
N LYS A 57 2.34 28.18 -9.30
CA LYS A 57 2.01 27.05 -10.18
C LYS A 57 2.51 25.73 -9.60
N PHE A 58 3.72 25.71 -9.05
CA PHE A 58 4.28 24.53 -8.40
C PHE A 58 3.44 24.07 -7.20
N ASN A 59 3.02 25.01 -6.35
CA ASN A 59 2.16 24.72 -5.21
C ASN A 59 0.76 24.24 -5.65
N GLU A 60 0.20 24.84 -6.71
CA GLU A 60 -1.07 24.37 -7.30
C GLU A 60 -0.96 22.91 -7.74
N MET A 61 0.08 22.56 -8.53
CA MET A 61 0.30 21.18 -8.98
C MET A 61 0.49 20.22 -7.80
N THR A 62 1.29 20.62 -6.81
CA THR A 62 1.56 19.82 -5.61
C THR A 62 0.30 19.61 -4.78
N ASN A 63 -0.57 20.63 -4.69
CA ASN A 63 -1.86 20.51 -4.01
C ASN A 63 -2.81 19.56 -4.76
N VAL A 64 -2.90 19.63 -6.08
CA VAL A 64 -3.72 18.68 -6.87
C VAL A 64 -3.23 17.25 -6.66
N TYR A 65 -1.91 17.05 -6.66
CA TYR A 65 -1.31 15.75 -6.38
C TYR A 65 -1.63 15.28 -4.95
N ARG A 66 -1.50 16.17 -3.96
CA ARG A 66 -1.85 15.92 -2.57
C ARG A 66 -3.31 15.47 -2.44
N GLU A 67 -4.26 16.24 -2.97
CA GLU A 67 -5.69 15.89 -2.92
C GLU A 67 -5.98 14.54 -3.60
N SER A 68 -5.28 14.25 -4.70
CA SER A 68 -5.39 12.95 -5.38
C SER A 68 -4.94 11.79 -4.48
N ILE A 69 -3.85 11.96 -3.75
CA ILE A 69 -3.38 10.97 -2.77
C ILE A 69 -4.39 10.83 -1.62
N TYR A 70 -4.84 11.94 -1.02
CA TYR A 70 -5.80 11.92 0.09
C TYR A 70 -7.11 11.22 -0.31
N ALA A 71 -7.63 11.49 -1.51
CA ALA A 71 -8.83 10.85 -2.02
C ALA A 71 -8.67 9.32 -2.10
N LYS A 72 -7.51 8.83 -2.56
CA LYS A 72 -7.22 7.40 -2.66
C LYS A 72 -7.02 6.75 -1.29
N VAL A 73 -6.30 7.39 -0.37
CA VAL A 73 -6.10 6.87 1.00
C VAL A 73 -7.43 6.81 1.78
N GLN A 74 -8.29 7.82 1.66
CA GLN A 74 -9.60 7.86 2.33
C GLN A 74 -10.65 6.95 1.67
N GLY A 75 -10.32 6.32 0.56
CA GLY A 75 -11.22 5.42 -0.14
C GLY A 75 -12.30 6.11 -0.97
N ASN A 76 -12.12 7.39 -1.29
CA ASN A 76 -13.04 8.17 -2.11
C ASN A 76 -12.78 7.95 -3.62
N TYR A 77 -13.07 6.74 -4.09
CA TYR A 77 -12.90 6.34 -5.50
C TYR A 77 -14.08 6.76 -6.40
N LYS A 78 -15.07 7.49 -5.86
CA LYS A 78 -16.39 7.72 -6.51
C LYS A 78 -16.32 8.51 -7.82
N ASN A 79 -15.33 9.38 -8.00
CA ASN A 79 -15.20 10.20 -9.23
C ASN A 79 -14.65 9.41 -10.44
N GLU A 80 -13.94 8.31 -10.19
CA GLU A 80 -13.36 7.46 -11.25
C GLU A 80 -14.41 6.51 -11.83
N LEU A 81 -15.28 5.97 -10.99
CA LEU A 81 -16.41 5.13 -11.43
C LEU A 81 -17.41 5.94 -12.27
N MET A 82 -17.70 7.18 -11.88
CA MET A 82 -18.60 8.07 -12.63
C MET A 82 -18.01 8.53 -13.97
N SER A 83 -16.71 8.88 -14.02
CA SER A 83 -16.06 9.28 -15.27
C SER A 83 -15.92 8.11 -16.26
N MET A 84 -15.77 6.87 -15.79
CA MET A 84 -15.80 5.67 -16.64
C MET A 84 -17.21 5.37 -17.19
N ILE A 85 -18.27 5.66 -16.44
CA ILE A 85 -19.66 5.48 -16.90
C ILE A 85 -20.05 6.56 -17.93
N VAL A 86 -19.58 7.80 -17.75
CA VAL A 86 -19.93 8.93 -18.64
C VAL A 86 -19.15 8.91 -19.96
N ASN A 87 -17.93 8.36 -20.00
CA ASN A 87 -17.09 8.31 -21.21
C ASN A 87 -17.30 7.07 -22.11
N GLY A 88 -18.35 6.28 -21.89
CA GLY A 88 -18.98 5.47 -22.94
C GLY A 88 -18.10 4.46 -23.69
N GLY A 89 -17.27 3.66 -23.01
CA GLY A 89 -16.55 2.59 -23.72
C GLY A 89 -15.63 1.72 -22.90
N ALA A 90 -16.19 0.80 -22.11
CA ALA A 90 -15.72 -0.60 -21.96
C ALA A 90 -16.52 -1.27 -20.83
N THR A 91 -17.14 -2.39 -21.17
CA THR A 91 -17.82 -3.30 -20.24
C THR A 91 -16.87 -3.74 -19.13
N VAL A 92 -17.10 -3.28 -17.90
CA VAL A 92 -16.68 -4.05 -16.72
C VAL A 92 -17.88 -4.18 -15.80
N SER A 93 -18.42 -5.39 -15.82
CA SER A 93 -19.45 -5.89 -14.93
C SER A 93 -19.03 -5.71 -13.46
N PRO A 94 -19.96 -5.36 -12.55
CA PRO A 94 -19.68 -5.37 -11.12
C PRO A 94 -19.48 -6.83 -10.69
N ARG A 95 -18.22 -7.20 -10.45
CA ARG A 95 -17.66 -8.54 -10.14
C ARG A 95 -17.09 -9.27 -11.36
N SER A 96 -15.78 -9.12 -11.58
CA SER A 96 -14.97 -10.19 -12.17
C SER A 96 -14.03 -10.76 -11.10
N SER A 97 -14.45 -11.89 -10.55
CA SER A 97 -13.52 -12.96 -10.20
C SER A 97 -12.65 -13.29 -11.41
N THR A 98 -11.39 -13.65 -11.16
CA THR A 98 -10.38 -14.21 -12.09
C THR A 98 -9.43 -13.20 -12.77
N ASN A 99 -8.24 -13.11 -12.15
CA ASN A 99 -6.92 -13.24 -12.79
C ASN A 99 -6.29 -12.13 -13.64
N ASP A 100 -6.88 -10.95 -13.80
CA ASP A 100 -6.17 -9.86 -14.51
C ASP A 100 -5.58 -8.77 -13.59
N THR A 101 -4.25 -8.85 -13.45
CA THR A 101 -3.27 -7.79 -13.17
C THR A 101 -3.49 -6.84 -11.97
N GLY A 102 -3.15 -7.36 -10.78
CA GLY A 102 -3.00 -6.59 -9.54
C GLY A 102 -1.87 -5.55 -9.47
N LYS A 103 -1.41 -4.99 -10.61
CA LYS A 103 -0.34 -3.99 -10.68
C LYS A 103 -0.82 -2.53 -10.60
N ASN A 104 -2.07 -2.26 -10.97
CA ASN A 104 -2.60 -0.88 -11.03
C ASN A 104 -3.81 -0.65 -10.11
N ASP A 105 -3.95 -1.45 -9.06
CA ASP A 105 -5.05 -1.27 -8.11
C ASP A 105 -4.71 -0.11 -7.16
N GLU A 106 -5.22 1.08 -7.48
CA GLU A 106 -4.98 2.31 -6.72
C GLU A 106 -5.74 2.38 -5.39
N ARG A 107 -6.40 1.28 -4.98
CA ARG A 107 -7.09 1.18 -3.70
C ARG A 107 -6.13 0.87 -2.55
N ILE A 108 -5.39 1.89 -2.12
CA ILE A 108 -4.32 1.80 -1.11
C ILE A 108 -4.78 1.03 0.13
N SER A 109 -5.89 1.43 0.74
CA SER A 109 -6.38 0.80 1.99
C SER A 109 -6.78 -0.66 1.81
N TYR A 110 -7.35 -1.03 0.66
CA TYR A 110 -7.72 -2.41 0.36
C TYR A 110 -6.48 -3.29 0.14
N ARG A 111 -5.49 -2.77 -0.59
CA ARG A 111 -4.25 -3.51 -0.87
C ARG A 111 -3.41 -3.72 0.37
N LEU A 112 -3.31 -2.72 1.24
CA LEU A 112 -2.65 -2.86 2.53
C LEU A 112 -3.33 -3.92 3.39
N TYR A 113 -4.67 -3.92 3.46
CA TYR A 113 -5.40 -4.97 4.16
C TYR A 113 -5.09 -6.37 3.59
N LYS A 114 -4.99 -6.52 2.26
CA LYS A 114 -4.61 -7.80 1.64
C LYS A 114 -3.18 -8.23 1.95
N PHE A 115 -2.25 -7.29 2.06
CA PHE A 115 -0.89 -7.62 2.51
C PHE A 115 -0.86 -8.06 3.98
N GLN A 116 -1.70 -7.46 4.83
CA GLN A 116 -1.83 -7.84 6.23
C GLN A 116 -2.45 -9.24 6.38
N GLU A 117 -3.48 -9.58 5.60
CA GLU A 117 -4.07 -10.92 5.55
C GLU A 117 -3.03 -11.97 5.14
N LYS A 118 -2.25 -11.69 4.09
CA LYS A 118 -1.14 -12.56 3.65
C LYS A 118 -0.04 -12.69 4.71
N LEU A 119 0.28 -11.62 5.44
CA LEU A 119 1.21 -11.69 6.56
C LEU A 119 0.66 -12.60 7.67
N GLN A 120 -0.61 -12.44 8.03
CA GLN A 120 -1.27 -13.25 9.04
C GLN A 120 -1.25 -14.73 8.69
N GLU A 121 -1.56 -15.10 7.44
CA GLU A 121 -1.47 -16.47 6.94
C GLU A 121 -0.04 -17.03 7.10
N LYS A 122 0.98 -16.28 6.65
CA LYS A 122 2.38 -16.69 6.77
C LYS A 122 2.81 -16.86 8.23
N ILE A 123 2.51 -15.90 9.11
CA ILE A 123 2.86 -15.97 10.54
C ILE A 123 2.12 -17.12 11.25
N ASN A 124 0.89 -17.43 10.83
CA ASN A 124 0.14 -18.55 11.40
C ASN A 124 0.84 -19.89 11.15
N ILE A 125 1.46 -20.08 9.98
CA ILE A 125 2.20 -21.30 9.61
C ILE A 125 3.68 -21.28 10.00
N CYS A 126 4.25 -20.13 10.38
CA CYS A 126 5.68 -20.01 10.72
C CYS A 126 6.10 -20.82 11.95
N PHE A 127 5.22 -20.90 12.95
CA PHE A 127 5.54 -21.59 14.20
C PHE A 127 5.34 -23.10 14.07
N SER A 128 6.23 -23.87 14.69
CA SER A 128 6.11 -25.32 14.76
C SER A 128 4.81 -25.76 15.43
N ASN A 129 4.31 -26.93 15.07
CA ASN A 129 3.25 -27.56 15.85
C ASN A 129 3.83 -28.10 17.18
N PHE A 130 3.59 -27.33 18.25
CA PHE A 130 4.10 -27.58 19.60
C PHE A 130 3.64 -28.92 20.19
N PHE A 131 2.57 -29.53 19.69
CA PHE A 131 1.99 -30.77 20.24
C PHE A 131 2.42 -32.03 19.48
N THR A 132 3.39 -31.92 18.57
CA THR A 132 3.95 -33.07 17.87
C THR A 132 4.85 -33.91 18.78
N PRO A 133 4.92 -35.24 18.56
CA PRO A 133 5.81 -36.11 19.33
C PRO A 133 7.29 -35.75 19.12
N GLU A 134 7.68 -35.24 17.95
CA GLU A 134 9.04 -34.75 17.68
C GLU A 134 9.37 -33.54 18.55
N TYR A 135 8.44 -32.58 18.66
CA TYR A 135 8.61 -31.41 19.52
C TYR A 135 8.65 -31.80 20.99
N ASN A 136 7.86 -32.80 21.41
CA ASN A 136 7.88 -33.31 22.78
C ASN A 136 9.25 -33.92 23.15
N LYS A 137 9.86 -34.71 22.25
CA LYS A 137 11.23 -35.23 22.43
C LYS A 137 12.25 -34.12 22.60
N LEU A 138 12.13 -33.06 21.80
CA LEU A 138 12.99 -31.88 21.88
C LEU A 138 12.82 -31.14 23.22
N VAL A 139 11.59 -30.98 23.71
CA VAL A 139 11.32 -30.40 25.03
C VAL A 139 11.93 -31.25 26.15
N LEU A 140 11.75 -32.57 26.10
CA LEU A 140 12.33 -33.50 27.09
C LEU A 140 13.87 -33.42 27.11
N ALA A 141 14.51 -33.36 25.94
CA ALA A 141 15.96 -33.19 25.85
C ALA A 141 16.45 -31.89 26.52
N TYR A 142 15.72 -30.77 26.34
CA TYR A 142 16.07 -29.52 27.02
C TYR A 142 15.81 -29.55 28.52
N ILE A 143 14.77 -30.26 28.98
CA ILE A 143 14.52 -30.48 30.41
C ILE A 143 15.69 -31.27 31.02
N GLU A 144 16.16 -32.32 30.35
CA GLU A 144 17.29 -33.14 30.80
C GLU A 144 18.60 -32.34 30.82
N GLU A 145 18.88 -31.53 29.78
CA GLU A 145 20.07 -30.69 29.71
C GLU A 145 20.11 -29.61 30.81
N THR A 146 18.94 -29.12 31.23
CA THR A 146 18.81 -28.11 32.29
C THR A 146 18.61 -28.73 33.69
N ALA A 147 18.62 -30.06 33.79
CA ALA A 147 18.53 -30.78 35.05
C ALA A 147 19.71 -30.41 35.97
N GLY A 148 19.39 -29.95 37.17
CA GLY A 148 20.39 -29.52 38.17
C GLY A 148 20.57 -28.01 38.31
N ILE A 149 20.11 -27.21 37.34
CA ILE A 149 20.05 -25.73 37.47
C ILE A 149 18.72 -25.31 38.09
N THR A 150 17.63 -25.97 37.70
CA THR A 150 16.28 -25.71 38.22
C THR A 150 15.80 -26.80 39.15
N LEU A 151 14.87 -26.45 40.04
CA LEU A 151 14.26 -27.39 40.97
C LEU A 151 13.56 -28.52 40.20
N PRO A 152 13.79 -29.79 40.57
CA PRO A 152 13.06 -30.92 40.00
C PRO A 152 11.55 -30.71 40.11
N ASN A 153 10.82 -31.04 39.04
CA ASN A 153 9.36 -30.86 38.90
C ASN A 153 8.85 -29.41 38.74
N PHE A 154 9.72 -28.39 38.68
CA PHE A 154 9.31 -27.03 38.35
C PHE A 154 9.62 -26.71 36.87
N PRO A 155 8.69 -26.10 36.12
CA PRO A 155 8.95 -25.69 34.75
C PRO A 155 10.05 -24.62 34.72
N SER A 156 11.15 -24.92 34.04
CA SER A 156 12.29 -24.01 33.91
C SER A 156 12.00 -22.93 32.88
N PHE A 157 12.10 -21.67 33.31
CA PHE A 157 12.04 -20.50 32.41
C PHE A 157 13.10 -20.58 31.30
N GLN A 158 14.30 -21.09 31.61
CA GLN A 158 15.41 -21.20 30.66
C GLN A 158 15.08 -22.13 29.48
N VAL A 159 14.31 -23.19 29.73
CA VAL A 159 13.84 -24.10 28.69
C VAL A 159 12.88 -23.36 27.74
N ILE A 160 11.93 -22.61 28.30
CA ILE A 160 10.98 -21.80 27.51
C ILE A 160 11.71 -20.74 26.68
N GLU A 161 12.69 -20.05 27.27
CA GLU A 161 13.51 -19.04 26.58
C GLU A 161 14.29 -19.60 25.39
N ARG A 162 14.94 -20.75 25.56
CA ARG A 162 15.66 -21.43 24.48
C ARG A 162 14.72 -21.91 23.37
N LEU A 163 13.61 -22.54 23.75
CA LEU A 163 12.59 -23.01 22.80
C LEU A 163 12.02 -21.86 21.99
N PHE A 164 11.71 -20.74 22.63
CA PHE A 164 11.17 -19.57 21.96
C PHE A 164 12.19 -18.91 21.03
N THR A 165 13.46 -18.83 21.42
CA THR A 165 14.52 -18.29 20.56
C THR A 165 14.62 -19.08 19.24
N ASN A 166 14.39 -20.41 19.28
CA ASN A 166 14.32 -21.26 18.09
C ASN A 166 13.05 -21.09 17.25
N GLU A 167 12.03 -20.39 17.75
CA GLU A 167 10.82 -20.12 16.98
C GLU A 167 10.78 -18.67 16.48
N ASP A 168 11.33 -17.75 17.26
CA ASP A 168 11.39 -16.31 16.96
C ASP A 168 12.08 -16.00 15.62
N TYR A 169 13.18 -16.70 15.28
CA TYR A 169 13.90 -16.45 14.03
C TYR A 169 13.03 -16.61 12.77
N LYS A 170 11.96 -17.41 12.84
CA LYS A 170 11.04 -17.69 11.73
C LYS A 170 10.11 -16.51 11.44
N LEU A 171 9.95 -15.56 12.37
CA LEU A 171 9.11 -14.38 12.20
C LEU A 171 9.75 -13.30 11.33
N LYS A 172 11.09 -13.26 11.29
CA LYS A 172 11.85 -12.18 10.64
C LYS A 172 11.52 -12.08 9.15
N GLU A 173 11.63 -13.19 8.42
CA GLU A 173 11.46 -13.19 6.97
C GLU A 173 10.05 -12.73 6.51
N PRO A 174 8.93 -13.25 7.05
CA PRO A 174 7.60 -12.75 6.72
C PRO A 174 7.43 -11.24 6.92
N CYS A 175 7.95 -10.70 8.03
CA CYS A 175 7.85 -9.28 8.35
C CYS A 175 8.65 -8.41 7.37
N MET A 176 9.89 -8.81 7.06
CA MET A 176 10.73 -8.08 6.09
C MET A 176 10.12 -8.11 4.68
N ASN A 177 9.53 -9.24 4.29
CA ASN A 177 8.88 -9.37 2.99
C ASN A 177 7.65 -8.46 2.87
N LEU A 178 6.87 -8.29 3.95
CA LEU A 178 5.73 -7.35 3.96
C LEU A 178 6.20 -5.91 3.70
N VAL A 179 7.29 -5.47 4.35
CA VAL A 179 7.82 -4.11 4.17
C VAL A 179 8.22 -3.87 2.71
N LYS A 180 8.91 -4.83 2.09
CA LYS A 180 9.30 -4.76 0.67
C LYS A 180 8.10 -4.71 -0.28
N GLU A 181 7.14 -5.63 -0.10
CA GLU A 181 5.91 -5.67 -0.91
C GLU A 181 5.13 -4.36 -0.78
N THR A 182 5.07 -3.79 0.42
CA THR A 182 4.41 -2.51 0.68
C THR A 182 5.14 -1.34 0.01
N LYS A 183 6.48 -1.28 0.10
CA LYS A 183 7.29 -0.25 -0.56
C LYS A 183 7.11 -0.26 -2.06
N GLU A 184 7.17 -1.44 -2.68
CA GLU A 184 7.04 -1.57 -4.13
C GLU A 184 5.67 -1.08 -4.60
N TYR A 185 4.60 -1.52 -3.94
CA TYR A 185 3.24 -1.09 -4.23
C TYR A 185 3.04 0.42 -4.05
N MET A 186 3.54 0.97 -2.95
CA MET A 186 3.39 2.39 -2.64
C MET A 186 4.18 3.27 -3.61
N THR A 187 5.38 2.85 -3.99
CA THR A 187 6.19 3.57 -5.00
C THR A 187 5.47 3.57 -6.35
N GLN A 188 4.97 2.42 -6.80
CA GLN A 188 4.22 2.31 -8.06
C GLN A 188 2.96 3.19 -8.04
N THR A 189 2.20 3.19 -6.94
CA THR A 189 0.97 3.98 -6.80
C THR A 189 1.26 5.48 -6.77
N LEU A 190 2.29 5.92 -6.04
CA LEU A 190 2.66 7.33 -5.98
C LEU A 190 3.14 7.84 -7.34
N LEU A 191 3.90 7.03 -8.08
CA LEU A 191 4.34 7.36 -9.43
C LEU A 191 3.19 7.35 -10.44
N SER A 192 2.24 6.42 -10.34
CA SER A 192 1.08 6.39 -11.25
C SER A 192 0.18 7.62 -11.06
N LEU A 193 -0.05 8.03 -9.81
CA LEU A 193 -0.77 9.25 -9.49
C LEU A 193 0.01 10.49 -9.95
N PHE A 194 1.33 10.47 -9.78
CA PHE A 194 2.19 11.56 -10.21
C PHE A 194 2.11 11.76 -11.72
N ASP A 195 2.18 10.69 -12.49
CA ASP A 195 2.08 10.75 -13.95
C ASP A 195 0.73 11.31 -14.40
N ARG A 196 -0.38 10.91 -13.75
CA ARG A 196 -1.71 11.47 -14.05
C ARG A 196 -1.81 12.96 -13.77
N THR A 197 -1.18 13.46 -12.71
CA THR A 197 -1.23 14.89 -12.35
C THR A 197 -0.28 15.74 -13.19
N PHE A 198 0.94 15.25 -13.46
CA PHE A 198 2.02 16.04 -14.05
C PHE A 198 2.24 15.81 -15.56
N VAL A 199 1.60 14.83 -16.21
CA VAL A 199 1.70 14.66 -17.68
C VAL A 199 1.18 15.88 -18.45
N VAL A 200 0.26 16.65 -17.86
CA VAL A 200 -0.31 17.85 -18.51
C VAL A 200 0.67 19.02 -18.55
N THR A 201 1.73 19.02 -17.73
CA THR A 201 2.43 20.27 -17.38
C THR A 201 3.68 20.59 -18.20
N ASN A 202 4.05 19.83 -19.25
CA ASN A 202 5.11 20.21 -20.20
C ASN A 202 6.51 20.54 -19.62
N TYR A 203 6.81 20.22 -18.35
CA TYR A 203 8.09 20.52 -17.69
C TYR A 203 8.91 19.23 -17.40
N PRO A 204 9.61 18.64 -18.39
CA PRO A 204 10.24 17.33 -18.26
C PRO A 204 11.35 17.28 -17.21
N ALA A 205 12.15 18.35 -17.08
CA ALA A 205 13.24 18.41 -16.10
C ALA A 205 12.73 18.40 -14.65
N LEU A 206 11.65 19.15 -14.38
CA LEU A 206 10.98 19.14 -13.09
C LEU A 206 10.38 17.76 -12.79
N ILE A 207 9.69 17.16 -13.76
CA ILE A 207 9.06 15.84 -13.64
C ILE A 207 10.09 14.77 -13.26
N HIS A 208 11.24 14.73 -13.93
CA HIS A 208 12.31 13.77 -13.61
C HIS A 208 12.79 13.94 -12.16
N ARG A 209 13.11 15.18 -11.77
CA ARG A 209 13.64 15.46 -10.43
C ARG A 209 12.61 15.17 -9.33
N LEU A 210 11.32 15.43 -9.58
CA LEU A 210 10.24 15.08 -8.66
C LEU A 210 10.07 13.57 -8.50
N ARG A 211 10.13 12.81 -9.61
CA ARG A 211 10.10 11.33 -9.54
C ARG A 211 11.25 10.78 -8.71
N ASP A 212 12.47 11.31 -8.90
CA ASP A 212 13.64 10.90 -8.11
C ASP A 212 13.45 11.18 -6.61
N VAL A 213 12.79 12.30 -6.27
CA VAL A 213 12.46 12.62 -4.87
C VAL A 213 11.47 11.60 -4.29
N ILE A 214 10.43 11.24 -5.04
CA ILE A 214 9.43 10.24 -4.60
C ILE A 214 10.11 8.89 -4.33
N VAL A 215 10.93 8.41 -5.26
CA VAL A 215 11.64 7.12 -5.12
C VAL A 215 12.60 7.15 -3.93
N ARG A 216 13.36 8.23 -3.77
CA ARG A 216 14.29 8.37 -2.64
C ARG A 216 13.58 8.40 -1.29
N ASP A 217 12.44 9.09 -1.21
CA ASP A 217 11.67 9.18 0.03
C ASP A 217 11.06 7.84 0.41
N THR A 218 10.55 7.07 -0.57
CA THR A 218 10.04 5.71 -0.30
C THR A 218 11.15 4.73 0.09
N GLU A 219 12.36 4.87 -0.47
CA GLU A 219 13.54 4.10 -0.05
C GLU A 219 13.98 4.44 1.38
N LEU A 220 13.99 5.73 1.74
CA LEU A 220 14.32 6.16 3.10
C LEU A 220 13.29 5.66 4.12
N ALA A 221 12.01 5.67 3.75
CA ALA A 221 10.94 5.12 4.59
C ALA A 221 11.05 3.61 4.75
N GLU A 222 11.43 2.88 3.70
CA GLU A 222 11.72 1.44 3.77
C GLU A 222 12.83 1.16 4.77
N GLN A 223 13.97 1.86 4.68
CA GLN A 223 15.08 1.65 5.60
C GLN A 223 14.66 1.88 7.05
N LYS A 224 13.99 3.00 7.34
CA LYS A 224 13.51 3.32 8.70
C LYS A 224 12.48 2.31 9.20
N CYS A 225 11.60 1.84 8.32
CA CYS A 225 10.59 0.85 8.68
C CYS A 225 11.25 -0.49 9.00
N LEU A 226 12.22 -0.94 8.20
CA LEU A 226 12.99 -2.17 8.43
C LEU A 226 13.74 -2.13 9.76
N GLU A 227 14.41 -1.01 10.07
CA GLU A 227 15.09 -0.79 11.35
C GLU A 227 14.11 -0.93 12.53
N ARG A 228 12.94 -0.28 12.46
CA ARG A 228 11.92 -0.37 13.52
C ARG A 228 11.29 -1.74 13.65
N VAL A 229 11.04 -2.43 12.54
CA VAL A 229 10.55 -3.81 12.56
C VAL A 229 11.58 -4.73 13.21
N GLN A 230 12.86 -4.53 12.92
CA GLN A 230 13.93 -5.29 13.55
C GLN A 230 14.01 -5.02 15.06
N ASP A 231 13.89 -3.75 15.50
CA ASP A 231 13.81 -3.40 16.92
C ASP A 231 12.62 -4.07 17.60
N THR A 232 11.45 -4.07 16.95
CA THR A 232 10.26 -4.76 17.45
C THR A 232 10.51 -6.26 17.65
N LEU A 233 11.13 -6.93 16.68
CA LEU A 233 11.45 -8.36 16.80
C LEU A 233 12.48 -8.61 17.92
N ILE A 234 13.48 -7.75 18.07
CA ILE A 234 14.45 -7.84 19.17
C ILE A 234 13.76 -7.70 20.53
N MET A 235 12.79 -6.79 20.65
CA MET A 235 12.01 -6.63 21.88
C MET A 235 11.15 -7.86 22.19
N GLU A 236 10.54 -8.49 21.17
CA GLU A 236 9.72 -9.70 21.35
C GLU A 236 10.52 -10.93 21.77
N ARG A 237 11.84 -10.95 21.53
CA ARG A 237 12.75 -11.99 22.02
C ARG A 237 12.74 -12.11 23.56
N HIS A 238 12.46 -11.02 24.26
CA HIS A 238 12.33 -11.04 25.72
C HIS A 238 10.94 -11.57 26.12
N ILE A 239 10.93 -12.76 26.73
CA ILE A 239 9.68 -13.42 27.11
C ILE A 239 9.03 -12.69 28.28
N PHE A 240 7.95 -11.99 27.98
CA PHE A 240 7.14 -11.31 28.99
C PHE A 240 5.70 -11.13 28.52
N THR A 241 4.73 -11.44 29.39
CA THR A 241 3.31 -11.22 29.09
C THR A 241 2.52 -10.88 30.34
N LEU A 242 1.77 -9.77 30.27
CA LEU A 242 0.67 -9.44 31.19
C LEU A 242 -0.69 -9.61 30.51
N ASN A 243 -0.71 -10.25 29.34
CA ASN A 243 -1.91 -10.37 28.53
C ASN A 243 -2.82 -11.48 29.08
N HIS A 244 -4.04 -11.12 29.46
CA HIS A 244 -5.06 -12.05 29.97
C HIS A 244 -5.38 -13.20 28.98
N TYR A 245 -5.20 -13.00 27.68
CA TYR A 245 -5.37 -14.07 26.67
C TYR A 245 -4.42 -15.25 26.87
N TYR A 246 -3.24 -15.02 27.46
CA TYR A 246 -2.29 -16.09 27.77
C TYR A 246 -2.91 -17.10 28.74
N MET A 247 -3.32 -16.64 29.93
CA MET A 247 -3.89 -17.52 30.97
C MET A 247 -5.19 -18.17 30.51
N ASN A 248 -6.03 -17.46 29.75
CA ASN A 248 -7.25 -18.04 29.18
C ASN A 248 -6.93 -19.19 28.22
N THR A 249 -5.90 -19.04 27.38
CA THR A 249 -5.48 -20.09 26.43
C THR A 249 -4.87 -21.28 27.17
N VAL A 250 -4.02 -21.04 28.17
CA VAL A 250 -3.44 -22.09 29.01
C VAL A 250 -4.53 -22.90 29.70
N ASN A 251 -5.48 -22.24 30.38
CA ASN A 251 -6.57 -22.91 31.09
C ASN A 251 -7.47 -23.72 30.15
N SER A 252 -7.74 -23.20 28.94
CA SER A 252 -8.53 -23.90 27.93
C SER A 252 -7.83 -25.17 27.44
N LEU A 253 -6.52 -25.10 27.16
CA LEU A 253 -5.73 -26.25 26.71
C LEU A 253 -5.56 -27.30 27.81
N LYS A 254 -5.30 -26.87 29.05
CA LYS A 254 -5.23 -27.79 30.20
C LYS A 254 -6.53 -28.56 30.39
N ARG A 255 -7.68 -27.88 30.31
CA ARG A 255 -8.99 -28.53 30.40
C ARG A 255 -9.22 -29.56 29.28
N LYS A 256 -8.83 -29.25 28.04
CA LYS A 256 -8.92 -30.20 26.93
C LYS A 256 -8.06 -31.44 27.17
N TYR A 257 -6.80 -31.23 27.59
CA TYR A 257 -5.89 -32.32 27.93
C TYR A 257 -6.43 -33.22 29.06
N GLU A 258 -7.01 -32.64 30.10
CA GLU A 258 -7.64 -33.38 31.20
C GLU A 258 -8.83 -34.25 30.71
N ILE A 259 -9.67 -33.69 29.84
CA ILE A 259 -10.80 -34.43 29.24
C ILE A 259 -10.29 -35.58 28.38
N ASP A 260 -9.28 -35.36 27.54
CA ASP A 260 -8.70 -36.38 26.66
C ASP A 260 -8.07 -37.52 27.47
N GLN A 261 -7.39 -37.19 28.58
CA GLN A 261 -6.89 -38.20 29.52
C GLN A 261 -8.01 -39.03 30.15
N GLN A 262 -9.13 -38.40 30.54
CA GLN A 262 -10.27 -39.09 31.15
C GLN A 262 -10.95 -40.03 30.15
N GLN A 263 -11.13 -39.60 28.89
CA GLN A 263 -11.69 -40.43 27.82
C GLN A 263 -10.79 -41.62 27.50
N ASN A 264 -9.47 -41.41 27.42
CA ASN A 264 -8.51 -42.49 27.20
C ASN A 264 -8.50 -43.51 28.35
N LYS A 265 -8.66 -43.07 29.60
CA LYS A 265 -8.79 -43.96 30.77
C LYS A 265 -10.12 -44.73 30.76
N ALA A 266 -11.22 -44.12 30.30
CA ALA A 266 -12.52 -44.78 30.18
C ALA A 266 -12.52 -45.86 29.08
N ASN A 267 -11.94 -45.58 27.92
CA ASN A 267 -11.83 -46.54 26.81
C ASN A 267 -10.88 -47.71 27.11
N LYS A 268 -9.87 -47.50 27.97
CA LYS A 268 -8.98 -48.58 28.41
C LYS A 268 -9.63 -49.51 29.44
N LYS A 269 -10.63 -49.04 30.19
CA LYS A 269 -11.40 -49.85 31.17
C LYS A 269 -12.50 -50.70 30.52
N THR A 270 -12.96 -50.39 29.32
CA THR A 270 -13.97 -51.19 28.58
C THR A 270 -13.37 -52.34 27.76
N ALA A 271 -12.03 -52.46 27.66
CA ALA A 271 -11.36 -53.49 26.88
C ALA A 271 -10.88 -54.72 27.68
N THR A 272 -11.05 -54.75 29.01
CA THR A 272 -10.64 -55.90 29.84
C THR A 272 -11.68 -56.26 30.91
N ALA A 273 -12.57 -57.19 30.52
CA ALA A 273 -13.21 -58.24 31.32
C ALA A 273 -14.40 -57.90 32.28
N PRO A 274 -15.24 -58.91 32.63
CA PRO A 274 -16.68 -58.77 32.90
C PRO A 274 -17.03 -58.37 34.35
N THR A 275 -18.28 -57.90 34.52
CA THR A 275 -19.03 -57.73 35.78
C THR A 275 -18.88 -58.94 36.73
N PRO A 276 -19.01 -58.80 38.08
CA PRO A 276 -20.19 -58.19 38.70
C PRO A 276 -20.07 -57.51 40.11
N VAL A 277 -21.15 -56.83 40.49
CA VAL A 277 -21.72 -56.43 41.82
C VAL A 277 -21.11 -55.28 42.68
N SER A 278 -22.05 -54.40 43.07
CA SER A 278 -22.06 -53.19 43.92
C SER A 278 -21.42 -53.21 45.31
N ILE A 279 -21.13 -52.02 45.87
CA ILE A 279 -21.82 -51.39 47.03
C ILE A 279 -21.36 -49.91 47.16
N GLY A 280 -22.25 -49.04 47.66
CA GLY A 280 -22.24 -47.58 47.53
C GLY A 280 -21.18 -46.79 48.29
N PHE A 281 -20.93 -45.57 47.83
CA PHE A 281 -21.23 -44.30 48.52
C PHE A 281 -21.20 -43.17 47.48
N LYS A 282 -22.32 -42.48 47.27
CA LYS A 282 -22.43 -41.31 46.39
C LYS A 282 -22.23 -40.04 47.22
N GLU A 283 -21.13 -39.33 47.03
CA GLU A 283 -21.06 -37.90 47.31
C GLU A 283 -21.42 -37.11 46.03
N PRO A 284 -22.21 -36.02 46.14
CA PRO A 284 -22.58 -35.22 44.99
C PRO A 284 -21.42 -34.29 44.59
N ILE A 285 -20.85 -34.55 43.41
CA ILE A 285 -19.91 -33.63 42.74
C ILE A 285 -20.71 -32.37 42.32
N PRO A 286 -20.22 -31.14 42.58
CA PRO A 286 -20.85 -29.94 42.08
C PRO A 286 -20.75 -29.91 40.56
N VAL A 287 -21.89 -29.84 39.89
CA VAL A 287 -21.99 -29.63 38.44
C VAL A 287 -21.30 -28.31 38.09
N PRO A 288 -20.21 -28.29 37.28
CA PRO A 288 -19.68 -27.04 36.77
C PRO A 288 -20.72 -26.45 35.83
N GLN A 289 -21.13 -25.21 36.10
CA GLN A 289 -22.07 -24.47 35.26
C GLN A 289 -21.60 -24.43 33.79
N PRO A 290 -22.51 -24.54 32.81
CA PRO A 290 -22.15 -24.45 31.40
C PRO A 290 -21.81 -23.00 31.06
N VAL A 291 -20.54 -22.75 30.72
CA VAL A 291 -20.06 -21.49 30.16
C VAL A 291 -20.11 -21.61 28.62
N PRO A 292 -20.42 -20.54 27.86
CA PRO A 292 -20.93 -20.62 26.49
C PRO A 292 -20.06 -21.41 25.51
N ALA A 293 -20.71 -22.11 24.60
CA ALA A 293 -20.13 -22.98 23.57
C ALA A 293 -19.14 -22.28 22.61
N ASP A 294 -19.02 -20.95 22.67
CA ASP A 294 -18.26 -20.14 21.72
C ASP A 294 -16.73 -20.18 21.90
N ILE A 295 -16.19 -20.77 22.97
CA ILE A 295 -14.73 -20.88 23.17
C ILE A 295 -14.16 -22.21 22.62
N CYS A 296 -15.01 -23.23 22.42
CA CYS A 296 -14.55 -24.56 21.99
C CYS A 296 -14.19 -24.65 20.49
N SER A 297 -14.77 -23.82 19.63
CA SER A 297 -14.59 -23.85 18.17
C SER A 297 -13.23 -23.33 17.67
N LEU A 298 -12.43 -22.69 18.53
CA LEU A 298 -11.12 -22.12 18.17
C LEU A 298 -9.94 -23.11 18.32
N ILE A 299 -10.20 -24.35 18.72
CA ILE A 299 -9.20 -25.38 19.02
C ILE A 299 -9.68 -26.74 18.51
N ASP A 300 -10.26 -26.78 17.31
CA ASP A 300 -10.56 -28.04 16.62
C ASP A 300 -9.28 -28.52 15.90
N GLY A 301 -8.74 -29.67 16.32
CA GLY A 301 -7.60 -30.33 15.66
C GLY A 301 -6.34 -30.58 16.50
N VAL A 302 -6.30 -30.21 17.79
CA VAL A 302 -5.19 -30.56 18.68
C VAL A 302 -5.47 -31.91 19.33
N GLN A 303 -4.75 -32.97 18.91
CA GLN A 303 -4.78 -34.29 19.54
C GLN A 303 -3.56 -34.48 20.42
N PHE A 304 -3.76 -34.80 21.71
CA PHE A 304 -2.68 -35.11 22.63
C PHE A 304 -2.35 -36.61 22.57
N HIS A 305 -1.21 -36.96 21.98
CA HIS A 305 -0.71 -38.35 21.90
C HIS A 305 0.34 -38.64 22.97
N PHE A 306 0.00 -38.44 24.25
CA PHE A 306 0.92 -38.69 25.36
C PHE A 306 0.31 -39.74 26.31
N SER A 307 0.91 -40.93 26.37
CA SER A 307 0.49 -42.05 27.23
C SER A 307 1.30 -42.20 28.50
N ASP A 308 2.39 -41.43 28.65
CA ASP A 308 3.39 -41.65 29.70
C ASP A 308 3.10 -40.79 30.93
N VAL A 309 3.10 -41.43 32.09
CA VAL A 309 2.68 -40.86 33.40
C VAL A 309 3.89 -40.34 34.18
N SER A 310 5.02 -40.04 33.53
CA SER A 310 6.21 -39.51 34.21
C SER A 310 6.04 -38.02 34.55
N ASN A 311 6.71 -37.57 35.61
CA ASN A 311 6.68 -36.15 36.00
C ASN A 311 7.29 -35.27 34.89
N GLU A 312 8.32 -35.79 34.21
CA GLU A 312 9.02 -35.16 33.11
C GLU A 312 8.12 -35.03 31.88
N SER A 313 7.34 -36.06 31.56
CA SER A 313 6.34 -36.02 30.48
C SER A 313 5.25 -34.98 30.77
N GLN A 314 4.79 -34.88 32.02
CA GLN A 314 3.80 -33.87 32.41
C GLN A 314 4.36 -32.45 32.35
N ALA A 315 5.60 -32.26 32.83
CA ALA A 315 6.32 -30.98 32.73
C ALA A 315 6.54 -30.55 31.28
N ALA A 316 6.86 -31.50 30.39
CA ALA A 316 7.01 -31.23 28.96
C ALA A 316 5.69 -30.75 28.34
N VAL A 317 4.56 -31.38 28.68
CA VAL A 317 3.23 -30.94 28.21
C VAL A 317 2.90 -29.54 28.72
N ASP A 318 3.17 -29.23 30.00
CA ASP A 318 2.95 -27.89 30.55
C ASP A 318 3.79 -26.82 29.83
N ILE A 319 5.05 -27.13 29.49
CA ILE A 319 5.93 -26.26 28.70
C ILE A 319 5.38 -26.09 27.27
N GLN A 320 4.91 -27.15 26.62
CA GLN A 320 4.31 -27.08 25.28
C GLN A 320 3.04 -26.21 25.26
N ILE A 321 2.18 -26.33 26.28
CA ILE A 321 0.98 -25.50 26.45
C ILE A 321 1.37 -24.04 26.65
N ALA A 322 2.33 -23.76 27.54
CA ALA A 322 2.83 -22.41 27.79
C ALA A 322 3.43 -21.78 26.53
N MET A 323 4.26 -22.53 25.80
CA MET A 323 4.86 -22.12 24.53
C MET A 323 3.79 -21.79 23.49
N HIS A 324 2.80 -22.68 23.29
CA HIS A 324 1.72 -22.43 22.35
C HIS A 324 0.93 -21.16 22.70
N ALA A 325 0.56 -21.01 23.98
CA ALA A 325 -0.19 -19.85 24.45
C ALA A 325 0.60 -18.54 24.28
N TYR A 326 1.90 -18.55 24.60
CA TYR A 326 2.77 -17.39 24.45
C TYR A 326 2.95 -17.02 22.97
N CYS A 327 3.31 -17.98 22.12
CA CYS A 327 3.47 -17.76 20.68
C CYS A 327 2.18 -17.23 20.04
N LYS A 328 1.00 -17.69 20.48
CA LYS A 328 -0.28 -17.14 20.01
C LYS A 328 -0.45 -15.66 20.32
N VAL A 329 0.01 -15.19 21.47
CA VAL A 329 0.00 -13.77 21.84
C VAL A 329 1.01 -12.99 21.00
N VAL A 330 2.23 -13.52 20.84
CA VAL A 330 3.28 -12.91 20.01
C VAL A 330 2.82 -12.75 18.56
N LYS A 331 2.25 -13.81 17.95
CA LYS A 331 1.69 -13.76 16.58
C LYS A 331 0.80 -12.53 16.39
N LYS A 332 -0.21 -12.36 17.26
CA LYS A 332 -1.15 -11.24 17.18
C LYS A 332 -0.44 -9.89 17.29
N ARG A 333 0.43 -9.76 18.29
CA ARG A 333 1.14 -8.50 18.57
C ARG A 333 2.06 -8.09 17.42
N VAL A 334 2.82 -9.03 16.88
CA VAL A 334 3.72 -8.81 15.74
C VAL A 334 2.93 -8.44 14.49
N ILE A 335 1.84 -9.15 14.19
CA ILE A 335 0.96 -8.82 13.05
C ILE A 335 0.47 -7.37 13.17
N ASP A 336 -0.08 -7.00 14.33
CA ASP A 336 -0.64 -5.66 14.54
C ASP A 336 0.44 -4.57 14.48
N GLN A 337 1.56 -4.76 15.18
CA GLN A 337 2.64 -3.77 15.26
C GLN A 337 3.33 -3.56 13.91
N VAL A 338 3.70 -4.63 13.20
CA VAL A 338 4.37 -4.51 11.89
C VAL A 338 3.43 -3.89 10.87
N SER A 339 2.14 -4.23 10.91
CA SER A 339 1.13 -3.62 10.05
C SER A 339 0.96 -2.12 10.32
N GLN A 340 0.96 -1.72 11.59
CA GLN A 340 0.92 -0.31 11.99
C GLN A 340 2.17 0.46 11.57
N LEU A 341 3.36 -0.14 11.70
CA LEU A 341 4.62 0.46 11.23
C LEU A 341 4.58 0.68 9.71
N CYS A 342 4.17 -0.32 8.94
CA CYS A 342 4.03 -0.18 7.48
C CYS A 342 3.04 0.94 7.12
N TYR A 343 1.89 0.99 7.78
CA TYR A 343 0.91 2.07 7.57
C TYR A 343 1.49 3.44 7.91
N HIS A 344 2.16 3.58 9.05
CA HIS A 344 2.73 4.84 9.49
C HIS A 344 3.82 5.33 8.51
N PHE A 345 4.80 4.49 8.19
CA PHE A 345 5.92 4.91 7.33
C PHE A 345 5.48 5.14 5.88
N PHE A 346 4.71 4.25 5.27
CA PHE A 346 4.40 4.38 3.85
C PHE A 346 3.14 5.21 3.56
N VAL A 347 2.07 5.08 4.36
CA VAL A 347 0.85 5.87 4.12
C VAL A 347 1.00 7.25 4.73
N THR A 348 1.34 7.33 6.02
CA THR A 348 1.39 8.63 6.70
C THR A 348 2.60 9.43 6.22
N ASN A 349 3.81 8.88 6.30
CA ASN A 349 5.02 9.66 5.99
C ASN A 349 5.26 9.79 4.48
N CYS A 350 5.16 8.72 3.69
CA CYS A 350 5.35 8.88 2.24
C CYS A 350 4.11 9.47 1.58
N ALA A 351 2.92 8.90 1.71
CA ALA A 351 1.79 9.38 0.91
C ALA A 351 1.26 10.75 1.38
N LEU A 352 0.90 10.88 2.66
CA LEU A 352 0.23 12.10 3.14
C LEU A 352 1.19 13.29 3.29
N LEU A 353 2.44 13.05 3.70
CA LEU A 353 3.44 14.11 3.86
C LEU A 353 4.30 14.34 2.61
N MET A 354 4.06 13.63 1.49
CA MET A 354 4.83 13.81 0.24
C MET A 354 4.88 15.28 -0.18
N HIS A 355 3.76 15.98 -0.09
CA HIS A 355 3.67 17.38 -0.52
C HIS A 355 4.65 18.29 0.25
N ILE A 356 4.88 18.04 1.54
CA ILE A 356 5.84 18.79 2.35
C ILE A 356 7.26 18.48 1.89
N THR A 357 7.56 17.19 1.65
CA THR A 357 8.86 16.77 1.14
C THR A 357 9.14 17.39 -0.22
N LEU A 358 8.17 17.38 -1.14
CA LEU A 358 8.31 18.03 -2.44
C LEU A 358 8.51 19.53 -2.28
N SER A 359 7.68 20.25 -1.51
CA SER A 359 7.84 21.69 -1.31
C SER A 359 9.19 22.10 -0.71
N ASN A 360 9.73 21.31 0.22
CA ASN A 360 11.01 21.62 0.88
C ASN A 360 12.24 21.33 0.01
N GLN A 361 12.13 20.47 -1.00
CA GLN A 361 13.26 20.07 -1.85
C GLN A 361 13.58 21.08 -2.95
N PHE A 362 12.67 22.00 -3.26
CA PHE A 362 12.86 22.98 -4.33
C PHE A 362 12.91 24.41 -3.78
N LYS A 363 14.01 25.09 -4.06
CA LYS A 363 14.14 26.54 -3.86
C LYS A 363 13.53 27.28 -5.04
N SER A 364 13.04 28.50 -4.82
CA SER A 364 12.44 29.34 -5.88
C SER A 364 13.36 29.52 -7.10
N THR A 365 14.68 29.63 -6.86
CA THR A 365 15.70 29.78 -7.92
C THR A 365 15.84 28.53 -8.78
N ASP A 366 15.75 27.34 -8.18
CA ASP A 366 15.85 26.06 -8.89
C ASP A 366 14.57 25.82 -9.72
N LEU A 367 13.41 26.23 -9.20
CA LEU A 367 12.13 26.09 -9.89
C LEU A 367 12.09 26.88 -11.19
N LEU A 368 12.65 28.11 -11.22
CA LEU A 368 12.74 28.89 -12.45
C LEU A 368 13.48 28.14 -13.56
N VAL A 369 14.60 27.48 -13.22
CA VAL A 369 15.41 26.72 -14.18
C VAL A 369 14.68 25.45 -14.63
N LEU A 370 14.03 24.76 -13.70
CA LEU A 370 13.36 23.47 -13.95
C LEU A 370 12.01 23.62 -14.67
N MET A 371 11.34 24.77 -14.49
CA MET A 371 10.08 25.13 -15.16
C MET A 371 10.30 26.07 -16.35
N ALA A 372 11.55 26.30 -16.76
CA ALA A 372 11.83 27.04 -17.98
C ALA A 372 11.25 26.30 -19.18
N GLU A 373 10.66 27.06 -20.11
CA GLU A 373 10.20 26.52 -21.38
C GLU A 373 11.37 25.89 -22.16
N SER A 374 11.08 24.85 -22.93
CA SER A 374 12.08 24.36 -23.89
C SER A 374 12.34 25.41 -24.95
N VAL A 375 13.59 25.46 -25.45
CA VAL A 375 13.99 26.39 -26.51
C VAL A 375 13.07 26.29 -27.73
N GLU A 376 12.64 25.07 -28.06
CA GLU A 376 11.71 24.79 -29.16
C GLU A 376 10.32 25.40 -28.92
N GLN A 377 9.78 25.30 -27.69
CA GLN A 377 8.49 25.89 -27.35
C GLN A 377 8.55 27.41 -27.36
N THR A 378 9.64 28.00 -26.87
CA THR A 378 9.84 29.45 -26.92
C THR A 378 9.97 29.94 -28.37
N GLN A 379 10.71 29.24 -29.22
CA GLN A 379 10.81 29.55 -30.66
C GLN A 379 9.44 29.48 -31.33
N LYS A 380 8.70 28.38 -31.14
CA LYS A 380 7.36 28.20 -31.69
C LYS A 380 6.38 29.28 -31.22
N ARG A 381 6.44 29.68 -29.94
CA ARG A 381 5.65 30.78 -29.40
C ARG A 381 5.99 32.10 -30.09
N ASN A 382 7.27 32.38 -30.28
CA ASN A 382 7.73 33.61 -30.92
C ASN A 382 7.34 33.66 -32.40
N GLU A 383 7.43 32.55 -33.12
CA GLU A 383 6.97 32.41 -34.50
C GLU A 383 5.46 32.65 -34.63
N ILE A 384 4.66 32.04 -33.75
CA ILE A 384 3.20 32.23 -33.76
C ILE A 384 2.85 33.68 -33.43
N LYS A 385 3.49 34.29 -32.41
CA LYS A 385 3.29 35.70 -32.07
C LYS A 385 3.68 36.64 -33.22
N ALA A 386 4.83 36.40 -33.85
CA ALA A 386 5.29 37.19 -34.99
C ALA A 386 4.32 37.06 -36.17
N SER A 387 3.84 35.85 -36.47
CA SER A 387 2.88 35.64 -37.54
C SER A 387 1.52 36.28 -37.25
N ILE A 388 1.02 36.24 -36.02
CA ILE A 388 -0.21 36.94 -35.63
C ILE A 388 -0.04 38.45 -35.85
N LYS A 389 1.09 39.02 -35.45
CA LYS A 389 1.37 40.45 -35.64
C LYS A 389 1.37 40.83 -37.13
N VAL A 390 2.03 40.04 -37.97
CA VAL A 390 2.05 40.27 -39.43
C VAL A 390 0.64 40.17 -40.02
N PHE A 391 -0.17 39.21 -39.59
CA PHE A 391 -1.55 39.07 -40.07
C PHE A 391 -2.47 40.19 -39.56
N GLU A 392 -2.30 40.66 -38.34
CA GLU A 392 -3.03 41.82 -37.82
C GLU A 392 -2.66 43.11 -38.56
N GLU A 393 -1.37 43.31 -38.87
CA GLU A 393 -0.91 44.43 -39.70
C GLU A 393 -1.47 44.35 -41.13
N ALA A 394 -1.50 43.15 -41.72
CA ALA A 394 -2.09 42.92 -43.05
C ALA A 394 -3.61 43.16 -43.05
N LEU A 395 -4.30 42.72 -42.00
CA LEU A 395 -5.73 42.95 -41.81
C LEU A 395 -6.03 44.45 -41.69
N ASN A 396 -5.28 45.19 -40.87
CA ASN A 396 -5.47 46.63 -40.69
C ASN A 396 -5.24 47.40 -42.00
N LYS A 397 -4.17 47.09 -42.74
CA LYS A 397 -3.92 47.68 -44.06
C LYS A 397 -5.01 47.32 -45.08
N GLY A 398 -5.55 46.11 -45.00
CA GLY A 398 -6.68 45.70 -45.84
C GLY A 398 -7.94 46.48 -45.52
N LEU A 399 -8.24 46.71 -44.24
CA LEU A 399 -9.39 47.51 -43.81
C LEU A 399 -9.25 48.99 -44.19
N GLU A 400 -8.03 49.55 -44.22
CA GLU A 400 -7.79 50.91 -44.73
C GLU A 400 -7.98 51.06 -46.25
N PHE A 401 -7.90 49.95 -46.99
CA PHE A 401 -8.04 49.92 -48.45
C PHE A 401 -9.48 49.78 -48.93
N LEU A 402 -10.39 49.33 -48.05
CA LEU A 402 -11.84 49.23 -48.25
C LEU A 402 -12.51 50.56 -47.90
#